data_AF-A0AAP5QRD7-F1
#
_entry.id   AF-A0AAP5QRD7-F1
#
_cell.length_a   1.000
_cell.length_b   1.000
_cell.length_c   1.000
_cell.angle_alpha   90.00
_cell.angle_beta   90.00
_cell.angle_gamma   90.00
#
_symmetry.space_group_name_H-M   'P 1'
#
loop_
_entity.id
_entity.type
_entity.pdbx_description
1 polymer ?
#
loop_
_entity_poly.entity_id
_entity_poly.type
_entity_poly.pdbx_seq_one_letter_code
_entity_poly.pdbx_strand_id
1 'polypeptide(L)'
;MLITPADLKAYSVFDSVKDRPDVLLTQDIIEAVAEISLEVGHDFSGEEYDPLPERVRLAVLKMAQFYALINSDESITKGYTSEKIGDYSYTLGNGSTIQKPNIYSLIKDYVVPADSDLEGTEVKMRMRSI
;
A
#
# COMPACT_ATOMS: atom_id res chain seq x y z
N MET A 1 12.36 5.22 6.21
CA MET A 1 11.08 5.60 5.61
C MET A 1 11.18 5.37 4.12
N LEU A 2 10.25 4.62 3.53
CA LEU A 2 10.31 4.18 2.12
C LEU A 2 10.12 5.34 1.13
N ILE A 3 9.30 6.33 1.49
CA ILE A 3 9.08 7.59 0.77
C ILE A 3 8.88 8.74 1.77
N THR A 4 9.11 9.98 1.33
CA THR A 4 8.83 11.18 2.12
C THR A 4 7.54 11.88 1.68
N PRO A 5 6.91 12.70 2.53
CA PRO A 5 5.79 13.55 2.11
C PRO A 5 6.13 14.46 0.93
N ALA A 6 7.37 14.95 0.84
CA ALA A 6 7.83 15.77 -0.27
C ALA A 6 7.84 14.99 -1.59
N ASP A 7 8.26 13.71 -1.58
CA ASP A 7 8.18 12.84 -2.76
C ASP A 7 6.74 12.67 -3.24
N LEU A 8 5.81 12.50 -2.29
CA LEU A 8 4.39 12.35 -2.59
C LEU A 8 3.80 13.62 -3.18
N LYS A 9 4.15 14.80 -2.64
CA LYS A 9 3.74 16.10 -3.19
C LYS A 9 4.31 16.37 -4.58
N ALA A 10 5.57 15.97 -4.81
CA ALA A 10 6.21 16.11 -6.12
C ALA A 10 5.60 15.18 -7.18
N TYR A 11 5.20 13.97 -6.79
CA TYR A 11 4.52 13.01 -7.65
C TYR A 11 3.07 13.41 -7.96
N SER A 12 2.35 13.93 -6.96
CA SER A 12 0.93 14.19 -7.07
C SER A 12 0.63 15.48 -7.83
N VAL A 13 -0.35 15.41 -8.74
CA VAL A 13 -0.90 16.58 -9.44
C VAL A 13 -2.12 17.19 -8.72
N PHE A 14 -2.67 16.50 -7.71
CA PHE A 14 -3.86 16.93 -6.99
C PHE A 14 -3.52 17.95 -5.91
N ASP A 15 -4.19 19.10 -5.95
CA ASP A 15 -4.00 20.18 -4.97
C ASP A 15 -4.34 19.72 -3.55
N SER A 16 -5.39 18.90 -3.38
CA SER A 16 -5.77 18.32 -2.09
C SER A 16 -4.63 17.54 -1.42
N VAL A 17 -3.76 16.89 -2.19
CA VAL A 17 -2.60 16.16 -1.66
C VAL A 17 -1.43 17.11 -1.37
N LYS A 18 -1.27 18.18 -2.17
CA LYS A 18 -0.22 19.18 -1.99
C LYS A 18 -0.44 20.06 -0.76
N ASP A 19 -1.69 20.46 -0.54
CA ASP A 19 -2.10 21.33 0.56
C ASP A 19 -2.24 20.57 1.89
N ARG A 20 -2.27 19.23 1.84
CA ARG A 20 -2.36 18.40 3.04
C ARG A 20 -1.11 18.56 3.92
N PRO A 21 -1.28 18.69 5.25
CA PRO A 21 -0.16 18.76 6.19
C PRO A 21 0.76 17.54 6.11
N ASP A 22 2.07 17.76 6.18
CA ASP A 22 3.09 16.70 6.08
C ASP A 22 2.92 15.63 7.17
N VAL A 23 2.42 16.00 8.35
CA VAL A 23 2.11 15.09 9.44
C VAL A 23 0.99 14.10 9.05
N LEU A 24 -0.03 14.57 8.34
CA LEU A 24 -1.13 13.71 7.87
C LEU A 24 -0.68 12.87 6.69
N LEU A 25 0.07 13.43 5.75
CA LEU A 25 0.65 12.67 4.64
C LEU A 25 1.56 11.55 5.13
N THR A 26 2.28 11.78 6.23
CA THR A 26 3.07 10.73 6.89
C THR A 26 2.18 9.55 7.33
N GLN A 27 1.00 9.83 7.87
CA GLN A 27 0.04 8.79 8.27
C GLN A 27 -0.54 8.07 7.05
N ASP A 28 -0.93 8.81 6.01
CA ASP A 28 -1.44 8.21 4.77
C ASP A 28 -0.37 7.32 4.08
N ILE A 29 0.91 7.70 4.17
CA ILE A 29 2.04 6.90 3.69
C ILE A 29 2.18 5.62 4.51
N ILE A 30 2.01 5.67 5.84
CA ILE A 30 2.07 4.49 6.71
C ILE A 30 0.93 3.53 6.36
N GLU A 31 -0.29 4.02 6.14
CA GLU A 31 -1.43 3.21 5.69
C GLU A 31 -1.13 2.53 4.35
N ALA A 32 -0.60 3.28 3.39
CA ALA A 32 -0.21 2.76 2.08
C ALA A 32 0.85 1.65 2.17
N VAL A 33 1.86 1.83 3.02
CA VAL A 33 2.90 0.82 3.24
C VAL A 33 2.33 -0.43 3.89
N ALA A 34 1.48 -0.28 4.91
CA ALA A 34 0.85 -1.41 5.60
C ALA A 34 0.00 -2.26 4.63
N GLU A 35 -0.76 -1.62 3.74
CA GLU A 35 -1.57 -2.31 2.74
C GLU A 35 -0.69 -3.07 1.73
N ILE A 36 0.38 -2.44 1.24
CA ILE A 36 1.29 -3.09 0.29
C ILE A 36 2.00 -4.27 0.97
N SER A 37 2.46 -4.11 2.21
CA SER A 37 3.06 -5.20 2.99
C SER A 37 2.10 -6.36 3.21
N LEU A 38 0.81 -6.08 3.40
CA LEU A 38 -0.23 -7.12 3.45
C LEU A 38 -0.36 -7.86 2.11
N GLU A 39 -0.34 -7.14 0.99
CA GLU A 39 -0.43 -7.75 -0.35
C GLU A 39 0.81 -8.59 -0.73
N VAL A 40 2.02 -8.18 -0.32
CA VAL A 40 3.24 -8.94 -0.60
C VAL A 40 3.60 -10.00 0.45
N GLY A 41 2.96 -9.94 1.63
CA GLY A 41 3.20 -10.87 2.74
C GLY A 41 4.47 -10.63 3.55
N HIS A 42 5.17 -9.50 3.36
CA HIS A 42 6.38 -9.14 4.08
C HIS A 42 6.60 -7.61 4.11
N ASP A 43 7.60 -7.15 4.85
CA ASP A 43 7.97 -5.73 4.93
C ASP A 43 9.24 -5.43 4.13
N PHE A 44 9.30 -4.24 3.52
CA PHE A 44 10.46 -3.77 2.76
C PHE A 44 11.55 -3.17 3.68
N SER A 45 11.70 -3.70 4.89
CA SER A 45 12.64 -3.22 5.90
C SER A 45 14.03 -3.84 5.79
N GLY A 46 14.16 -4.93 5.02
CA GLY A 46 15.41 -5.67 4.88
C GLY A 46 16.48 -4.91 4.08
N GLU A 47 17.75 -5.19 4.37
CA GLU A 47 18.91 -4.61 3.65
C GLU A 47 18.92 -4.94 2.15
N GLU A 48 18.28 -6.04 1.73
CA GLU A 48 18.11 -6.42 0.32
C GLU A 48 17.31 -5.37 -0.48
N TYR A 49 16.48 -4.59 0.21
CA TYR A 49 15.64 -3.55 -0.38
C TYR A 49 16.22 -2.15 -0.17
N ASP A 50 17.51 -2.02 0.12
CA ASP A 50 18.23 -0.74 0.14
C ASP A 50 19.25 -0.66 -1.02
N PRO A 51 18.96 0.07 -2.12
CA PRO A 51 17.84 1.01 -2.28
C PRO A 51 16.53 0.33 -2.72
N LEU A 52 15.41 0.93 -2.32
CA LEU A 52 14.07 0.41 -2.60
C LEU A 52 13.84 0.32 -4.12
N PRO A 53 13.35 -0.83 -4.65
CA PRO A 53 13.07 -0.96 -6.07
C PRO A 53 12.08 0.10 -6.56
N GLU A 54 12.35 0.69 -7.73
CA GLU A 54 11.52 1.78 -8.27
C GLU A 54 10.04 1.38 -8.43
N ARG A 55 9.78 0.11 -8.73
CA ARG A 55 8.41 -0.42 -8.86
C ARG A 55 7.66 -0.37 -7.53
N VAL A 56 8.32 -0.75 -6.44
CA VAL A 56 7.75 -0.69 -5.09
C VAL A 56 7.55 0.77 -4.69
N ARG A 57 8.54 1.63 -4.94
CA ARG A 57 8.42 3.08 -4.69
C ARG A 57 7.20 3.68 -5.40
N LEU A 58 6.99 3.34 -6.67
CA LEU A 58 5.82 3.81 -7.44
C LEU A 58 4.50 3.26 -6.90
N ALA A 59 4.48 2.01 -6.45
CA ALA A 59 3.31 1.41 -5.81
C ALA A 59 2.92 2.17 -4.53
N VAL A 60 3.90 2.45 -3.67
CA VAL A 60 3.69 3.22 -2.43
C VAL A 60 3.19 4.63 -2.75
N LEU A 61 3.77 5.32 -3.75
CA LEU A 61 3.31 6.65 -4.16
C LEU A 61 1.86 6.66 -4.65
N LYS A 62 1.47 5.69 -5.49
CA LYS A 62 0.09 5.56 -5.99
C LYS A 62 -0.90 5.29 -4.86
N MET A 63 -0.54 4.39 -3.95
CA MET A 63 -1.40 4.02 -2.84
C MET A 63 -1.52 5.15 -1.81
N ALA A 64 -0.41 5.82 -1.48
CA ALA A 64 -0.41 6.96 -0.57
C ALA A 64 -1.20 8.15 -1.15
N GLN A 65 -1.13 8.40 -2.47
CA GLN A 65 -1.98 9.39 -3.13
C GLN A 65 -3.47 9.05 -2.98
N PHE A 66 -3.84 7.77 -3.13
CA PHE A 66 -5.22 7.33 -2.92
C PHE A 66 -5.69 7.57 -1.48
N TYR A 67 -4.91 7.16 -0.48
CA TYR A 67 -5.24 7.40 0.94
C TYR A 67 -5.33 8.90 1.26
N ALA A 68 -4.39 9.70 0.77
CA ALA A 68 -4.41 11.14 0.94
C ALA A 68 -5.66 11.79 0.33
N LEU A 69 -6.12 11.30 -0.84
CA LEU A 69 -7.34 11.80 -1.48
C LEU A 69 -8.60 11.42 -0.69
N ILE A 70 -8.75 10.16 -0.28
CA ILE A 70 -9.94 9.72 0.46
C ILE A 70 -10.02 10.39 1.84
N ASN A 71 -8.87 10.55 2.51
CA ASN A 71 -8.79 11.16 3.84
C ASN A 71 -8.87 12.69 3.79
N SER A 72 -8.83 13.31 2.60
CA SER A 72 -9.02 14.75 2.42
C SER A 72 -10.46 15.12 2.04
N ASP A 73 -11.27 14.14 1.62
CA ASP A 73 -12.67 14.37 1.27
C ASP A 73 -13.57 14.11 2.49
N GLU A 74 -14.01 15.18 3.15
CA GLU A 74 -14.95 15.09 4.27
C GLU A 74 -16.30 14.45 3.89
N SER A 75 -16.70 14.49 2.61
CA SER A 75 -17.95 13.86 2.18
C SER A 75 -17.88 12.33 2.22
N ILE A 76 -16.67 11.77 2.06
CA ILE A 76 -16.41 10.33 2.24
C ILE A 76 -16.55 9.94 3.72
N THR A 77 -16.12 10.80 4.65
CA THR A 77 -16.21 10.52 6.09
C THR A 77 -17.58 10.84 6.70
N LYS A 78 -18.34 11.79 6.11
CA LYS A 78 -19.64 12.26 6.66
C LYS A 78 -20.88 11.67 5.99
N GLY A 79 -20.79 11.01 4.83
CA GLY A 79 -21.99 10.75 4.01
C GLY A 79 -21.98 9.45 3.22
N TYR A 80 -22.01 8.31 3.92
CA TYR A 80 -22.43 7.03 3.31
C TYR A 80 -23.84 7.18 2.71
N THR A 81 -23.95 7.12 1.38
CA THR A 81 -25.25 7.04 0.68
C THR A 81 -25.50 5.68 0.03
N SER A 82 -24.49 4.80 -0.10
CA SER A 82 -24.66 3.46 -0.68
C SER A 82 -23.43 2.59 -0.40
N GLU A 83 -23.56 1.59 0.45
CA GLU A 83 -22.60 0.47 0.55
C GLU A 83 -22.96 -0.59 -0.50
N LYS A 84 -22.05 -0.92 -1.43
CA LYS A 84 -22.21 -2.08 -2.33
C LYS A 84 -21.25 -3.18 -1.91
N ILE A 85 -21.80 -4.26 -1.39
CA ILE A 85 -21.08 -5.46 -0.94
C ILE A 85 -20.49 -6.17 -2.17
N GLY A 86 -19.16 -6.17 -2.29
CA GLY A 86 -18.43 -6.97 -3.27
C GLY A 86 -17.03 -6.43 -3.58
N ASP A 87 -16.93 -5.16 -3.96
CA ASP A 87 -15.68 -4.53 -4.39
C ASP A 87 -15.63 -3.08 -3.88
N TYR A 88 -14.75 -2.80 -2.91
CA TYR A 88 -14.64 -1.50 -2.24
C TYR A 88 -14.46 -0.34 -3.24
N SER A 89 -15.53 0.42 -3.46
CA SER A 89 -15.56 1.59 -4.34
C SER A 89 -16.27 2.73 -3.63
N TYR A 90 -15.58 3.84 -3.40
CA TYR A 90 -16.15 5.03 -2.75
C TYR A 90 -16.77 5.95 -3.79
N THR A 91 -18.09 6.09 -3.81
CA THR A 91 -18.78 7.12 -4.61
C THR A 91 -18.67 8.48 -3.93
N LEU A 92 -18.01 9.42 -4.59
CA LEU A 92 -18.00 10.84 -4.22
C LEU A 92 -19.39 11.45 -4.41
N GLY A 93 -19.67 12.54 -3.67
CA GLY A 93 -20.94 13.27 -3.77
C GLY A 93 -21.27 13.84 -5.17
N ASN A 94 -20.32 13.82 -6.10
CA ASN A 94 -20.51 14.19 -7.51
C ASN A 94 -20.80 12.99 -8.44
N GLY A 95 -20.94 11.77 -7.90
CA GLY A 95 -21.18 10.55 -8.67
C GLY A 95 -19.93 9.86 -9.22
N SER A 96 -18.73 10.41 -8.98
CA SER A 96 -17.46 9.78 -9.39
C SER A 96 -17.01 8.78 -8.35
N THR A 97 -16.54 7.60 -8.74
CA THR A 97 -15.99 6.61 -7.81
C THR A 97 -14.48 6.76 -7.68
N ILE A 98 -13.96 6.99 -6.47
CA ILE A 98 -12.54 6.80 -6.19
C ILE A 98 -12.34 5.31 -5.95
N GLN A 99 -11.64 4.66 -6.88
CA GLN A 99 -11.27 3.25 -6.76
C GLN A 99 -9.82 3.11 -6.33
N LYS A 100 -9.55 2.07 -5.53
CA LYS A 100 -8.19 1.70 -5.14
C LYS A 100 -7.33 1.49 -6.40
N PRO A 101 -6.13 2.08 -6.48
CA PRO A 101 -5.27 1.91 -7.65
C PRO A 101 -4.81 0.46 -7.75
N ASN A 102 -4.83 -0.11 -8.96
CA ASN A 102 -4.24 -1.42 -9.20
C ASN A 102 -2.71 -1.30 -9.20
N ILE A 103 -2.08 -1.74 -8.11
CA ILE A 103 -0.62 -1.78 -7.96
C ILE A 103 -0.04 -3.19 -8.09
N TYR A 104 -0.88 -4.21 -8.28
CA TYR A 104 -0.47 -5.62 -8.31
C TYR A 104 0.62 -5.87 -9.34
N SER A 105 0.51 -5.27 -10.54
CA SER A 105 1.52 -5.40 -11.59
C SER A 105 2.90 -4.83 -11.22
N LEU A 106 2.97 -3.93 -10.23
CA LEU A 106 4.20 -3.33 -9.74
C LEU A 106 4.85 -4.18 -8.64
N ILE A 107 4.04 -4.86 -7.82
CA ILE A 107 4.52 -5.60 -6.65
C ILE A 107 4.53 -7.12 -6.84
N LYS A 108 3.92 -7.65 -7.91
CA LYS A 108 3.77 -9.10 -8.15
C LYS A 108 5.06 -9.91 -8.05
N ASP A 109 6.20 -9.32 -8.41
CA ASP A 109 7.49 -10.00 -8.41
C ASP A 109 8.07 -10.14 -6.99
N TYR A 110 7.47 -9.44 -6.02
CA TYR A 110 7.84 -9.45 -4.60
C TYR A 110 6.82 -10.18 -3.73
N VAL A 111 5.69 -10.64 -4.30
CA VAL A 111 4.68 -11.35 -3.51
C VAL A 111 5.26 -12.69 -3.06
N VAL A 112 5.34 -12.90 -1.75
CA VAL A 112 5.75 -14.19 -1.19
C VAL A 112 4.59 -15.16 -1.36
N PRO A 113 4.72 -16.22 -2.17
CA PRO A 113 3.69 -17.23 -2.28
C PRO A 113 3.56 -17.98 -0.96
N ALA A 114 2.33 -18.34 -0.60
CA ALA A 114 2.02 -19.09 0.62
C ALA A 114 2.72 -20.47 0.72
N ASP A 115 3.31 -20.97 -0.37
CA ASP A 115 4.01 -22.25 -0.47
C ASP A 115 5.56 -22.14 -0.35
N SER A 116 6.10 -20.99 0.07
CA SER A 116 7.55 -20.77 0.17
C SER A 116 8.25 -21.57 1.27
N ASP A 117 7.52 -22.21 2.19
CA ASP A 117 8.08 -23.10 3.22
C ASP A 117 8.70 -24.41 2.68
N LEU A 118 8.58 -24.68 1.37
CA LEU A 118 9.12 -25.88 0.72
C LEU A 118 10.46 -25.68 0.00
N GLU A 119 10.93 -24.44 -0.18
CA GLU A 119 12.24 -24.18 -0.77
C GLU A 119 13.31 -23.99 0.32
N GLY A 120 13.88 -25.12 0.78
CA GLY A 120 15.17 -25.10 1.46
C GLY A 120 15.20 -25.51 2.94
N THR A 121 14.10 -25.99 3.52
CA THR A 121 14.16 -26.62 4.84
C THR A 121 14.82 -27.99 4.72
N GLU A 122 16.16 -28.07 4.82
CA GLU A 122 16.86 -29.31 5.14
C GLU A 122 16.36 -29.80 6.51
N VAL A 123 15.33 -30.64 6.49
CA VAL A 123 14.81 -31.33 7.68
C VAL A 123 15.91 -32.27 8.16
N LYS A 124 16.77 -31.76 9.06
CA LYS A 124 17.78 -32.55 9.76
C LYS A 124 17.06 -33.47 10.75
N MET A 125 16.49 -34.56 10.25
CA MET A 125 15.90 -35.62 11.05
C MET A 125 16.97 -36.16 12.01
N ARG A 126 16.91 -35.75 13.27
CA ARG A 126 17.64 -36.41 14.35
C ARG A 126 16.90 -37.70 14.71
N MET A 127 17.32 -38.81 14.11
CA MET A 127 16.97 -40.14 14.60
C MET A 127 17.42 -40.26 16.06
N ARG A 128 16.47 -40.41 16.98
CA ARG A 128 16.76 -40.89 18.33
C ARG A 128 16.74 -42.42 18.27
N SER A 129 17.91 -43.03 18.47
CA SER A 129 18.01 -44.48 18.72
C SER A 129 17.40 -44.80 20.10
N ILE A 130 16.52 -45.81 20.12
CA ILE A 130 16.02 -46.50 21.32
C ILE A 130 17.04 -47.56 21.73
#